data_AF-A0A9D1QCX9-F1
#
_entry.id   AF-A0A9D1QCX9-F1
#
_cell.length_a   1.000
_cell.length_b   1.000
_cell.length_c   1.000
_cell.angle_alpha   90.00
_cell.angle_beta   90.00
_cell.angle_gamma   90.00
#
_symmetry.space_group_name_H-M   'P 1'
#
loop_
_entity.id
_entity.type
_entity.pdbx_description
1 polymer ?
#
loop_
_entity_poly.entity_id
_entity_poly.type
_entity_poly.pdbx_seq_one_letter_code
_entity_poly.pdbx_strand_id
1 'polypeptide(L)'
;MMKKPIYRFLPGLLLLVAVWAMSACTERIETPSAGDGYLDLEFLQAETRAVISPDGSGSFSDGDRVGLFIDNGSAVQYRELTCQGGVWTPRLKRSEFGTGRLTLSAHYPVQTGSPQSAGQYTYVLPTDQSNETTLSSADILFARVELPEGSYRAQLPFEHLFHRLQVELSPAGNGAAVSVRSISSGTLNLLTGEVTVTGTQYRWITPYTQSDGSFTALVLPQSAEPYRSGEGLLKL
;
A
#
# COMPACT_ATOMS: atom_id res chain seq x y z
N MET A 1 -50.08 73.46 1.08
CA MET A 1 -48.94 73.91 0.26
C MET A 1 -47.74 73.04 0.62
N MET A 2 -47.51 71.90 -0.01
CA MET A 2 -46.99 71.69 -1.37
C MET A 2 -45.53 72.19 -1.50
N LYS A 3 -44.59 71.24 -1.43
CA LYS A 3 -43.47 71.02 -2.37
C LYS A 3 -42.57 69.87 -1.86
N LYS A 4 -42.61 68.73 -2.55
CA LYS A 4 -41.47 67.81 -2.76
C LYS A 4 -40.67 68.35 -3.97
N PRO A 5 -39.52 67.78 -4.38
CA PRO A 5 -38.47 66.99 -3.69
C PRO A 5 -37.06 67.59 -4.01
N ILE A 6 -35.95 66.92 -3.65
CA ILE A 6 -34.81 66.63 -4.56
C ILE A 6 -33.91 65.58 -3.90
N TYR A 7 -33.64 64.52 -4.68
CA TYR A 7 -32.76 63.38 -4.44
C TYR A 7 -31.32 63.68 -4.89
N ARG A 8 -30.32 63.18 -4.16
CA ARG A 8 -28.99 62.75 -4.66
C ARG A 8 -28.54 61.57 -3.75
N PHE A 9 -28.60 60.30 -4.19
CA PHE A 9 -27.54 59.50 -4.87
C PHE A 9 -26.18 59.61 -4.15
N LEU A 10 -25.45 58.57 -3.72
CA LEU A 10 -25.49 57.09 -3.79
C LEU A 10 -24.37 56.57 -2.81
N PRO A 11 -23.94 55.28 -2.78
CA PRO A 11 -24.28 54.23 -1.82
C PRO A 11 -23.13 53.84 -0.86
N GLY A 12 -23.44 53.15 0.24
CA GLY A 12 -22.46 52.54 1.15
C GLY A 12 -22.86 51.11 1.52
N LEU A 13 -22.43 50.16 0.68
CA LEU A 13 -22.13 48.74 0.92
C LEU A 13 -22.84 48.03 2.11
N LEU A 14 -23.85 47.21 1.79
CA LEU A 14 -24.45 46.24 2.71
C LEU A 14 -23.60 44.96 2.70
N LEU A 15 -22.91 44.68 3.81
CA LEU A 15 -22.14 43.45 4.01
C LEU A 15 -23.08 42.32 4.48
N LEU A 16 -23.48 41.46 3.55
CA LEU A 16 -24.17 40.20 3.84
C LEU A 16 -23.15 39.17 4.33
N VAL A 17 -23.15 38.90 5.63
CA VAL A 17 -22.41 37.76 6.21
C VAL A 17 -23.29 36.52 6.04
N ALA A 18 -22.98 35.70 5.02
CA ALA A 18 -23.55 34.37 4.87
C ALA A 18 -22.90 33.42 5.87
N VAL A 19 -23.62 33.06 6.93
CA VAL A 19 -23.24 31.97 7.84
C VAL A 19 -23.52 30.66 7.12
N TRP A 20 -22.49 30.06 6.52
CA TRP A 20 -22.53 28.68 6.08
C TRP A 20 -22.41 27.78 7.31
N ALA A 21 -23.52 27.19 7.73
CA ALA A 21 -23.49 26.08 8.67
C ALA A 21 -22.79 24.90 7.99
N MET A 22 -21.56 24.62 8.39
CA MET A 22 -20.87 23.38 8.05
C MET A 22 -21.59 22.24 8.78
N SER A 23 -22.64 21.70 8.15
CA SER A 23 -23.21 20.43 8.54
C SER A 23 -22.18 19.37 8.17
N ALA A 24 -21.32 19.01 9.12
CA ALA A 24 -20.43 17.88 8.99
C ALA A 24 -21.33 16.63 8.87
N CYS A 25 -21.58 16.20 7.63
CA CYS A 25 -22.14 14.88 7.37
C CYS A 25 -21.11 13.87 7.88
N THR A 26 -21.28 13.42 9.12
CA THR A 26 -20.73 12.14 9.51
C THR A 26 -21.55 11.14 8.71
N GLU A 27 -21.06 10.73 7.54
CA GLU A 27 -21.59 9.54 6.89
C GLU A 27 -21.37 8.40 7.88
N ARG A 28 -22.45 8.03 8.56
CA ARG A 28 -22.53 6.78 9.28
C ARG A 28 -22.32 5.72 8.21
N ILE A 29 -21.18 5.05 8.24
CA ILE A 29 -20.93 3.90 7.38
C ILE A 29 -22.02 2.88 7.71
N GLU A 30 -23.07 2.85 6.88
CA GLU A 30 -24.03 1.78 6.87
C GLU A 30 -23.27 0.54 6.41
N THR A 31 -23.11 -0.45 7.30
CA THR A 31 -22.66 -1.79 6.91
C THR A 31 -23.58 -2.27 5.79
N PRO A 32 -23.09 -2.48 4.55
CA PRO A 32 -23.93 -3.05 3.51
C PRO A 32 -24.37 -4.44 3.97
N SER A 33 -25.68 -4.68 3.92
CA SER A 33 -26.27 -5.96 4.25
C SER A 33 -25.65 -7.08 3.40
N ALA A 34 -25.33 -8.18 4.06
CA ALA A 34 -24.85 -9.46 3.56
C ALA A 34 -25.84 -10.19 2.61
N GLY A 35 -26.46 -9.49 1.66
CA GLY A 35 -27.65 -9.95 0.94
C GLY A 35 -27.46 -11.30 0.22
N ASP A 36 -26.23 -11.65 -0.15
CA ASP A 36 -25.89 -12.91 -0.84
C ASP A 36 -24.89 -13.80 -0.07
N GLY A 37 -24.45 -13.39 1.12
CA GLY A 37 -23.54 -14.14 2.00
C GLY A 37 -22.06 -14.16 1.57
N TYR A 38 -21.67 -13.38 0.56
CA TYR A 38 -20.28 -13.28 0.12
C TYR A 38 -19.51 -12.18 0.85
N LEU A 39 -18.20 -12.35 0.94
CA LEU A 39 -17.28 -11.32 1.39
C LEU A 39 -17.20 -10.20 0.34
N ASP A 40 -17.24 -8.96 0.83
CA ASP A 40 -16.96 -7.73 0.10
C ASP A 40 -15.56 -7.24 0.52
N LEU A 41 -14.57 -7.45 -0.34
CA LEU A 41 -13.16 -7.20 -0.04
C LEU A 41 -12.67 -6.02 -0.87
N GLU A 42 -12.25 -4.98 -0.17
CA GLU A 42 -11.72 -3.76 -0.76
C GLU A 42 -10.23 -3.66 -0.43
N PHE A 43 -9.38 -3.83 -1.45
CA PHE A 43 -7.93 -3.70 -1.31
C PHE A 43 -7.50 -2.29 -1.69
N LEU A 44 -6.83 -1.60 -0.78
CA LEU A 44 -6.37 -0.22 -0.99
C LEU A 44 -4.86 -0.26 -1.24
N GLN A 45 -4.37 0.37 -2.30
CA GLN A 45 -2.93 0.44 -2.56
C GLN A 45 -2.22 1.33 -1.53
N ALA A 46 -0.95 1.02 -1.30
CA ALA A 46 -0.08 1.90 -0.54
C ALA A 46 0.13 3.25 -1.25
N GLU A 47 0.07 4.36 -0.51
CA GLU A 47 0.21 5.74 -0.99
C GLU A 47 1.56 6.09 -1.64
N THR A 48 2.46 5.13 -1.87
CA THR A 48 3.78 5.40 -2.47
C THR A 48 4.03 4.67 -3.79
N ARG A 49 3.02 4.02 -4.39
CA ARG A 49 3.13 3.56 -5.78
C ARG A 49 2.98 4.76 -6.71
N ALA A 50 3.85 4.89 -7.72
CA ALA A 50 3.97 6.09 -8.55
C ALA A 50 2.73 6.43 -9.42
N VAL A 51 1.71 5.58 -9.43
CA VAL A 51 0.42 5.86 -10.07
C VAL A 51 -0.62 6.08 -8.98
N ILE A 52 -0.65 7.31 -8.48
CA ILE A 52 -1.68 7.80 -7.59
C ILE A 52 -2.46 8.84 -8.38
N SER A 53 -3.77 8.65 -8.47
CA SER A 53 -4.69 9.67 -8.96
C SER A 53 -4.51 10.95 -8.14
N PRO A 54 -4.83 12.15 -8.68
CA PRO A 54 -4.65 13.42 -7.96
C PRO A 54 -5.39 13.53 -6.61
N ASP A 55 -6.31 12.60 -6.32
CA ASP A 55 -7.06 12.47 -5.07
C ASP A 55 -6.41 11.51 -4.04
N GLY A 56 -5.25 10.93 -4.34
CA GLY A 56 -4.57 9.98 -3.45
C GLY A 56 -4.85 8.51 -3.74
N SER A 57 -5.73 8.18 -4.71
CA SER A 57 -6.08 6.79 -4.99
C SER A 57 -5.17 6.13 -6.04
N GLY A 58 -4.43 5.09 -5.63
CA GLY A 58 -3.88 4.08 -6.53
C GLY A 58 -4.86 2.90 -6.62
N SER A 59 -5.31 2.52 -7.81
CA SER A 59 -6.26 1.42 -7.98
C SER A 59 -5.58 0.17 -8.55
N PHE A 60 -5.93 -1.00 -8.02
CA PHE A 60 -5.62 -2.27 -8.66
C PHE A 60 -6.31 -2.33 -10.03
N SER A 61 -5.60 -2.86 -11.02
CA SER A 61 -6.05 -2.96 -12.39
C SER A 61 -6.45 -4.39 -12.74
N ASP A 62 -7.21 -4.56 -13.82
CA ASP A 62 -7.57 -5.88 -14.32
C ASP A 62 -6.32 -6.73 -14.57
N GLY A 63 -6.37 -7.98 -14.08
CA GLY A 63 -5.25 -8.91 -14.12
C GLY A 63 -4.33 -8.88 -12.89
N ASP A 64 -4.45 -7.87 -12.02
CA ASP A 64 -3.76 -7.88 -10.73
C ASP A 64 -4.21 -9.06 -9.88
N ARG A 65 -3.26 -9.68 -9.16
CA ARG A 65 -3.50 -10.86 -8.33
C ARG A 65 -3.03 -10.63 -6.91
N VAL A 66 -3.89 -10.92 -5.95
CA VAL A 66 -3.59 -10.88 -4.51
C VAL A 66 -3.69 -12.27 -3.91
N GLY A 67 -2.76 -12.59 -3.02
CA GLY A 67 -2.87 -13.75 -2.15
C GLY A 67 -3.60 -13.35 -0.88
N LEU A 68 -4.50 -14.20 -0.39
CA LEU A 68 -5.31 -13.95 0.80
C LEU A 68 -5.31 -15.18 1.71
N PHE A 69 -4.73 -15.02 2.89
CA PHE A 69 -4.88 -15.95 4.00
C PHE A 69 -6.10 -15.58 4.85
N ILE A 70 -6.87 -16.59 5.21
CA ILE A 70 -8.10 -16.47 5.99
C ILE A 70 -7.97 -17.42 7.17
N ASP A 71 -7.74 -16.84 8.34
CA ASP A 71 -7.59 -17.55 9.61
C ASP A 71 -8.86 -17.41 10.44
N ASN A 72 -9.45 -18.52 10.87
CA ASN A 72 -10.63 -18.52 11.74
C ASN A 72 -10.31 -18.89 13.20
N GLY A 73 -9.03 -18.91 13.56
CA GLY A 73 -8.52 -19.32 14.87
C GLY A 73 -8.30 -20.83 15.02
N SER A 74 -8.81 -21.66 14.10
CA SER A 74 -8.65 -23.12 14.12
C SER A 74 -7.87 -23.64 12.90
N ALA A 75 -8.03 -22.98 11.76
CA ALA A 75 -7.40 -23.32 10.51
C ALA A 75 -7.15 -22.06 9.69
N VAL A 76 -6.07 -22.10 8.92
CA VAL A 76 -5.72 -21.07 7.94
C VAL A 76 -5.97 -21.61 6.55
N GLN A 77 -6.75 -20.89 5.76
CA GLN A 77 -6.98 -21.19 4.34
C GLN A 77 -6.30 -20.14 3.47
N TYR A 78 -5.87 -20.53 2.28
CA TYR A 78 -5.29 -19.62 1.28
C TYR A 78 -6.17 -19.55 0.03
N ARG A 79 -6.37 -18.35 -0.50
CA ARG A 79 -7.07 -18.06 -1.75
C ARG A 79 -6.24 -17.08 -2.57
N GLU A 80 -6.30 -17.22 -3.88
CA GLU A 80 -5.79 -16.21 -4.80
C GLU A 80 -6.97 -15.53 -5.47
N LEU A 81 -6.97 -14.21 -5.47
CA LEU A 81 -7.99 -13.39 -6.12
C LEU A 81 -7.37 -12.63 -7.27
N THR A 82 -8.09 -12.52 -8.38
CA THR A 82 -7.71 -11.76 -9.57
C THR A 82 -8.72 -10.63 -9.76
N CYS A 83 -8.24 -9.41 -10.00
CA CYS A 83 -9.10 -8.28 -10.36
C CYS A 83 -9.58 -8.46 -11.81
N GLN A 84 -10.89 -8.48 -12.02
CA GLN A 84 -11.53 -8.61 -13.33
C GLN A 84 -12.73 -7.66 -13.40
N GLY A 85 -12.68 -6.67 -14.31
CA GLY A 85 -13.67 -5.60 -14.37
C GLY A 85 -13.80 -4.82 -13.06
N GLY A 86 -12.70 -4.64 -12.32
CA GLY A 86 -12.71 -4.01 -10.99
C GLY A 86 -13.28 -4.85 -9.84
N VAL A 87 -13.62 -6.13 -10.09
CA VAL A 87 -14.14 -7.07 -9.08
C VAL A 87 -13.12 -8.17 -8.81
N TRP A 88 -12.91 -8.49 -7.54
CA TRP A 88 -12.01 -9.58 -7.13
C TRP A 88 -12.69 -10.94 -7.28
N THR A 89 -12.11 -11.81 -8.12
CA THR A 89 -12.62 -13.15 -8.41
C THR A 89 -11.62 -14.24 -8.02
N PRO A 90 -12.07 -15.40 -7.50
CA PRO A 90 -13.46 -15.76 -7.23
C PRO A 90 -14.03 -15.01 -6.02
N ARG A 91 -15.33 -14.75 -6.02
CA ARG A 91 -16.02 -14.26 -4.81
C ARG A 91 -16.00 -15.35 -3.75
N LEU A 92 -15.82 -14.97 -2.49
CA LEU A 92 -15.65 -15.89 -1.37
C LEU A 92 -16.90 -15.89 -0.48
N LYS A 93 -17.54 -17.04 -0.25
CA LYS A 93 -18.66 -17.11 0.70
C LYS A 93 -18.14 -17.09 2.14
N ARG A 94 -18.68 -16.21 2.97
CA ARG A 94 -18.25 -16.07 4.37
C ARG A 94 -18.41 -17.36 5.17
N SER A 95 -19.44 -18.14 4.87
CA SER A 95 -19.75 -19.41 5.54
C SER A 95 -18.72 -20.52 5.28
N GLU A 96 -17.89 -20.41 4.24
CA GLU A 96 -16.80 -21.37 3.96
C GLU A 96 -15.68 -21.33 5.01
N PHE A 97 -15.63 -20.27 5.83
CA PHE A 97 -14.55 -20.01 6.78
C PHE A 97 -14.98 -20.17 8.25
N GLY A 98 -16.18 -20.70 8.51
CA GLY A 98 -16.72 -20.94 9.85
C GLY A 98 -17.47 -19.75 10.44
N THR A 99 -18.01 -19.91 11.65
CA THR A 99 -18.95 -18.94 12.25
C THR A 99 -18.31 -17.84 13.09
N GLY A 100 -17.07 -17.96 13.56
CA GLY A 100 -16.43 -16.95 14.40
C GLY A 100 -15.76 -15.81 13.65
N ARG A 101 -15.03 -14.94 14.37
CA ARG A 101 -14.16 -13.89 13.80
C ARG A 101 -13.15 -14.49 12.80
N LEU A 102 -12.83 -13.74 11.74
CA LEU A 102 -11.74 -14.07 10.82
C LEU A 102 -10.59 -13.07 10.99
N THR A 103 -9.37 -13.52 10.79
CA THR A 103 -8.23 -12.67 10.47
C THR A 103 -7.90 -12.84 9.00
N LEU A 104 -7.95 -11.74 8.25
CA LEU A 104 -7.63 -11.69 6.84
C LEU A 104 -6.23 -11.10 6.69
N SER A 105 -5.32 -11.81 6.04
CA SER A 105 -3.96 -11.34 5.74
C SER A 105 -3.73 -11.45 4.25
N ALA A 106 -3.46 -10.33 3.58
CA ALA A 106 -3.31 -10.26 2.14
C ALA A 106 -1.91 -9.80 1.75
N HIS A 107 -1.46 -10.24 0.58
CA HIS A 107 -0.20 -9.80 -0.01
C HIS A 107 -0.31 -9.57 -1.51
N TYR A 108 0.50 -8.64 -2.00
CA TYR A 108 0.65 -8.35 -3.43
C TYR A 108 2.13 -8.09 -3.76
N PRO A 109 2.64 -8.56 -4.90
CA PRO A 109 2.01 -9.51 -5.82
C PRO A 109 1.91 -10.91 -5.19
N VAL A 110 1.11 -11.80 -5.79
CA VAL A 110 1.09 -13.23 -5.40
C VAL A 110 2.49 -13.82 -5.45
N GLN A 111 2.92 -14.38 -4.33
CA GLN A 111 4.18 -15.12 -4.23
C GLN A 111 4.00 -16.54 -4.81
N THR A 112 4.85 -16.89 -5.78
CA THR A 112 4.86 -18.23 -6.38
C THR A 112 5.65 -19.20 -5.51
N GLY A 113 5.11 -20.42 -5.35
CA GLY A 113 5.66 -21.46 -4.47
C GLY A 113 4.63 -21.91 -3.44
N SER A 114 4.73 -23.15 -2.98
CA SER A 114 3.86 -23.61 -1.90
C SER A 114 4.17 -22.78 -0.65
N PRO A 115 3.17 -22.15 -0.01
CA PRO A 115 3.37 -21.60 1.33
C PRO A 115 3.98 -22.72 2.17
N GLN A 116 5.16 -22.49 2.76
CA GLN A 116 5.60 -23.38 3.83
C GLN A 116 4.50 -23.32 4.91
N SER A 117 4.27 -24.42 5.62
CA SER A 117 3.24 -24.50 6.66
C SER A 117 3.22 -23.21 7.49
N ALA A 118 2.08 -22.52 7.52
CA ALA A 118 1.84 -21.21 8.16
C ALA A 118 2.32 -19.93 7.41
N GLY A 119 2.35 -19.92 6.07
CA GLY A 119 2.51 -18.67 5.30
C GLY A 119 3.92 -18.08 5.33
N GLN A 120 4.93 -18.92 5.59
CA GLN A 120 6.34 -18.53 5.52
C GLN A 120 6.91 -18.72 4.12
N TYR A 121 7.66 -17.73 3.65
CA TYR A 121 8.28 -17.72 2.33
C TYR A 121 9.74 -17.31 2.44
N THR A 122 10.65 -18.14 1.92
CA THR A 122 12.03 -17.69 1.66
C THR A 122 12.00 -16.71 0.50
N TYR A 123 12.61 -15.54 0.70
CA TYR A 123 12.62 -14.48 -0.29
C TYR A 123 14.03 -13.96 -0.53
N VAL A 124 14.36 -13.74 -1.80
CA VAL A 124 15.61 -13.11 -2.22
C VAL A 124 15.25 -11.87 -3.01
N LEU A 125 15.52 -10.71 -2.42
CA LEU A 125 15.34 -9.43 -3.06
C LEU A 125 16.32 -9.30 -4.23
N PRO A 126 15.84 -8.96 -5.44
CA PRO A 126 16.71 -8.74 -6.59
C PRO A 126 17.75 -7.66 -6.30
N THR A 127 19.01 -7.96 -6.65
CA THR A 127 20.09 -6.97 -6.56
C THR A 127 20.17 -6.07 -7.78
N ASP A 128 19.58 -6.47 -8.91
CA ASP A 128 19.38 -5.58 -10.04
C ASP A 128 17.94 -5.05 -9.99
N GLN A 129 17.77 -3.78 -9.59
CA GLN A 129 16.49 -3.08 -9.54
C GLN A 129 16.49 -1.91 -10.53
N SER A 130 17.36 -1.94 -11.55
CA SER A 130 17.59 -0.83 -12.49
C SER A 130 16.39 -0.46 -13.38
N ASN A 131 15.35 -1.30 -13.39
CA ASN A 131 14.14 -1.08 -14.18
C ASN A 131 12.88 -1.16 -13.30
N GLU A 132 11.85 -0.41 -13.71
CA GLU A 132 10.60 -0.27 -12.97
C GLU A 132 9.87 -1.60 -12.78
N THR A 133 9.91 -2.50 -13.76
CA THR A 133 9.27 -3.82 -13.67
C THR A 133 9.91 -4.68 -12.57
N THR A 134 11.25 -4.73 -12.50
CA THR A 134 11.93 -5.47 -11.44
C THR A 134 11.73 -4.82 -10.07
N LEU A 135 11.76 -3.49 -9.98
CA LEU A 135 11.50 -2.78 -8.73
C LEU A 135 10.07 -3.03 -8.23
N SER A 136 9.06 -2.85 -9.08
CA SER A 136 7.64 -2.97 -8.71
C SER A 136 7.19 -4.41 -8.42
N SER A 137 7.78 -5.40 -9.09
CA SER A 137 7.53 -6.82 -8.80
C SER A 137 8.26 -7.32 -7.54
N ALA A 138 9.36 -6.65 -7.16
CA ALA A 138 10.07 -6.91 -5.92
C ALA A 138 9.41 -6.23 -4.71
N ASP A 139 8.61 -5.18 -4.91
CA ASP A 139 7.93 -4.45 -3.84
C ASP A 139 6.74 -5.25 -3.28
N ILE A 140 6.97 -5.99 -2.20
CA ILE A 140 5.92 -6.78 -1.56
C ILE A 140 5.09 -5.90 -0.65
N LEU A 141 3.79 -5.86 -0.93
CA LEU A 141 2.79 -5.21 -0.11
C LEU A 141 2.09 -6.23 0.79
N PHE A 142 1.70 -5.79 1.99
CA PHE A 142 0.97 -6.60 2.96
C PHE A 142 -0.16 -5.80 3.62
N ALA A 143 -1.28 -6.48 3.92
CA ALA A 143 -2.39 -5.93 4.68
C ALA A 143 -2.91 -6.99 5.66
N ARG A 144 -3.33 -6.59 6.86
CA ARG A 144 -3.97 -7.49 7.83
C ARG A 144 -5.13 -6.79 8.53
N VAL A 145 -6.27 -7.47 8.62
CA VAL A 145 -7.47 -6.95 9.28
C VAL A 145 -8.23 -8.08 9.98
N GLU A 146 -8.85 -7.76 11.12
CA GLU A 146 -9.83 -8.63 11.75
C GLU A 146 -11.24 -8.33 11.20
N LEU A 147 -11.93 -9.37 10.74
CA LEU A 147 -13.32 -9.30 10.33
C LEU A 147 -14.20 -9.94 11.41
N PRO A 148 -15.04 -9.15 12.12
CA PRO A 148 -15.92 -9.68 13.15
C PRO A 148 -16.88 -10.77 12.64
N GLU A 149 -17.36 -11.60 13.56
CA GLU A 149 -18.48 -12.51 13.29
C GLU A 149 -19.70 -11.73 12.77
N GLY A 150 -20.40 -12.28 11.78
CA GLY A 150 -21.54 -11.64 11.13
C GLY A 150 -21.19 -10.46 10.21
N SER A 151 -19.92 -10.07 10.10
CA SER A 151 -19.46 -9.03 9.16
C SER A 151 -19.04 -9.63 7.82
N TYR A 152 -19.30 -8.90 6.74
CA TYR A 152 -19.06 -9.36 5.37
C TYR A 152 -18.15 -8.42 4.58
N ARG A 153 -17.99 -7.17 5.01
CA ARG A 153 -17.12 -6.19 4.35
C ARG A 153 -15.80 -6.02 5.10
N ALA A 154 -14.69 -5.99 4.37
CA ALA A 154 -13.36 -5.72 4.90
C ALA A 154 -12.58 -4.78 3.96
N GLN A 155 -11.97 -3.75 4.55
CA GLN A 155 -10.97 -2.93 3.87
C GLN A 155 -9.58 -3.43 4.27
N LEU A 156 -8.73 -3.63 3.27
CA LEU A 156 -7.36 -4.13 3.42
C LEU A 156 -6.40 -3.05 2.91
N PRO A 157 -5.98 -2.11 3.78
CA PRO A 157 -4.98 -1.12 3.43
C PRO A 157 -3.61 -1.79 3.33
N PHE A 158 -3.05 -1.81 2.12
CA PHE A 158 -1.72 -2.35 1.88
C PHE A 158 -0.63 -1.38 2.34
N GLU A 159 0.38 -1.94 2.98
CA GLU A 159 1.63 -1.28 3.34
C GLU A 159 2.82 -2.01 2.71
N HIS A 160 3.96 -1.31 2.58
CA HIS A 160 5.19 -1.92 2.06
C HIS A 160 5.86 -2.79 3.13
N LEU A 161 6.18 -4.04 2.81
CA LEU A 161 6.97 -4.90 3.70
C LEU A 161 8.46 -4.52 3.74
N PHE A 162 8.94 -3.84 2.70
CA PHE A 162 10.35 -3.49 2.55
C PHE A 162 10.58 -2.01 2.77
N HIS A 163 11.81 -1.65 3.13
CA HIS A 163 12.19 -0.26 3.19
C HIS A 163 12.57 0.24 1.79
N ARG A 164 12.17 1.46 1.48
CA ARG A 164 12.56 2.17 0.26
C ARG A 164 13.61 3.21 0.60
N LEU A 165 14.76 3.13 -0.04
CA LEU A 165 15.81 4.14 0.04
C LEU A 165 15.73 5.04 -1.19
N GLN A 166 15.63 6.34 -0.94
CA GLN A 166 15.73 7.40 -1.94
C GLN A 166 17.10 8.07 -1.80
N VAL A 167 17.84 8.17 -2.89
CA VAL A 167 19.17 8.80 -2.92
C VAL A 167 19.12 9.95 -3.91
N GLU A 168 19.39 11.15 -3.41
CA GLU A 168 19.51 12.37 -4.19
C GLU A 168 20.95 12.87 -4.12
N LEU A 169 21.53 13.19 -5.27
CA LEU A 169 22.87 13.75 -5.35
C LEU A 169 22.77 15.26 -5.63
N SER A 170 23.49 16.06 -4.85
CA SER A 170 23.57 17.51 -5.02
C SER A 170 25.03 17.97 -5.13
N PRO A 171 25.46 18.58 -6.25
CA PRO A 171 24.67 18.80 -7.47
C PRO A 171 24.29 17.48 -8.16
N ALA A 172 23.24 17.53 -9.00
CA ALA A 172 22.77 16.34 -9.73
C ALA A 172 23.94 15.63 -10.41
N GLY A 173 24.12 14.35 -10.07
CA GLY A 173 25.24 13.55 -10.54
C GLY A 173 25.08 13.26 -12.02
N ASN A 174 25.68 14.08 -12.90
CA ASN A 174 25.69 13.81 -14.34
C ASN A 174 26.45 12.50 -14.63
N GLY A 175 25.71 11.40 -14.77
CA GLY A 175 26.25 10.07 -15.05
C GLY A 175 26.86 9.34 -13.84
N ALA A 176 26.52 9.74 -12.61
CA ALA A 176 26.96 9.04 -11.39
C ALA A 176 26.30 7.65 -11.29
N ALA A 177 27.07 6.64 -10.89
CA ALA A 177 26.57 5.28 -10.70
C ALA A 177 26.41 4.99 -9.21
N VAL A 178 25.18 5.02 -8.72
CA VAL A 178 24.89 4.69 -7.32
C VAL A 178 24.71 3.17 -7.16
N SER A 179 25.24 2.61 -6.08
CA SER A 179 24.89 1.27 -5.61
C SER A 179 24.61 1.27 -4.12
N VAL A 180 23.63 0.48 -3.68
CA VAL A 180 23.19 0.37 -2.29
C VAL A 180 23.67 -0.95 -1.71
N ARG A 181 24.38 -0.92 -0.57
CA ARG A 181 24.86 -2.11 0.13
C ARG A 181 23.78 -2.63 1.08
N SER A 182 23.36 -3.89 0.92
CA SER A 182 22.34 -4.50 1.80
C SER A 182 22.44 -6.02 1.80
N ILE A 183 21.97 -6.66 2.86
CA ILE A 183 21.62 -8.08 2.82
C ILE A 183 20.30 -8.23 2.05
N SER A 184 20.23 -9.20 1.13
CA SER A 184 19.09 -9.34 0.20
C SER A 184 18.28 -10.63 0.39
N SER A 185 18.61 -11.48 1.36
CA SER A 185 17.88 -12.73 1.62
C SER A 185 17.25 -12.75 3.00
N GLY A 186 16.00 -13.19 3.07
CA GLY A 186 15.23 -13.26 4.29
C GLY A 186 14.07 -14.25 4.19
N THR A 187 13.25 -14.27 5.23
CA THR A 187 11.95 -14.94 5.27
C THR A 187 10.85 -13.91 5.46
N LEU A 188 9.74 -14.10 4.76
CA LEU A 188 8.51 -13.33 4.90
C LEU A 188 7.49 -14.19 5.62
N ASN A 189 6.83 -13.65 6.64
CA ASN A 189 5.65 -14.24 7.22
C ASN A 189 4.41 -13.50 6.67
N LEU A 190 3.76 -14.08 5.67
CA LEU A 190 2.59 -13.47 5.01
C LEU A 190 1.29 -13.68 5.78
N LEU A 191 1.36 -14.27 6.99
CA LEU A 191 0.28 -14.14 7.98
C LEU A 191 0.47 -12.88 8.82
N THR A 192 1.68 -12.58 9.29
CA THR A 192 1.91 -11.50 10.27
C THR A 192 2.44 -10.19 9.66
N GLY A 193 2.99 -10.23 8.44
CA GLY A 193 3.70 -9.12 7.83
C GLY A 193 5.15 -9.00 8.30
N GLU A 194 5.66 -9.94 9.09
CA GLU A 194 7.02 -9.88 9.60
C GLU A 194 8.04 -10.27 8.52
N VAL A 195 9.13 -9.52 8.46
CA VAL A 195 10.30 -9.81 7.60
C VAL A 195 11.50 -10.09 8.48
N THR A 196 12.13 -11.25 8.31
CA THR A 196 13.36 -11.63 9.03
C THR A 196 14.50 -11.75 8.04
N VAL A 197 15.59 -11.00 8.25
CA VAL A 197 16.82 -11.16 7.47
C VAL A 197 17.55 -12.43 7.90
N THR A 198 17.84 -13.30 6.93
CA THR A 198 18.53 -14.58 7.17
C THR A 198 19.86 -14.69 6.44
N GLY A 199 20.13 -13.78 5.50
CA GLY A 199 21.43 -13.67 4.85
C GLY A 199 22.50 -13.13 5.78
N THR A 200 23.76 -13.45 5.47
CA THR A 200 24.94 -12.93 6.19
C THR A 200 25.85 -12.10 5.28
N GLN A 201 25.62 -12.15 3.96
CA GLN A 201 26.44 -11.48 2.97
C GLN A 201 25.76 -10.20 2.49
N TYR A 202 26.50 -9.10 2.59
CA TYR A 202 26.13 -7.84 1.95
C TYR A 202 26.36 -7.92 0.45
N ARG A 203 25.42 -7.36 -0.32
CA ARG A 203 25.49 -7.25 -1.77
C ARG A 203 25.25 -5.81 -2.19
N TRP A 204 25.78 -5.46 -3.35
CA TRP A 204 25.50 -4.19 -3.99
C TRP A 204 24.23 -4.34 -4.84
N ILE A 205 23.25 -3.47 -4.56
CA ILE A 205 22.00 -3.35 -5.28
C ILE A 205 22.13 -2.19 -6.26
N THR A 206 21.86 -2.44 -7.54
CA THR A 206 21.72 -1.42 -8.57
C THR A 206 20.32 -0.81 -8.46
N PRO A 207 20.18 0.47 -8.07
CA PRO A 207 18.89 1.13 -7.90
C PRO A 207 18.24 1.48 -9.24
N TYR A 208 16.93 1.70 -9.21
CA TYR A 208 16.19 2.34 -10.30
C TYR A 208 16.54 3.84 -10.35
N THR A 209 16.87 4.36 -11.53
CA THR A 209 17.06 5.80 -11.74
C THR A 209 15.73 6.42 -12.17
N GLN A 210 15.23 7.37 -11.39
CA GLN A 210 14.00 8.09 -11.68
C GLN A 210 14.23 9.17 -12.76
N SER A 211 13.12 9.69 -13.31
CA SER A 211 13.16 10.73 -14.35
C SER A 211 13.76 12.05 -13.89
N ASP A 212 13.75 12.33 -12.58
CA ASP A 212 14.36 13.51 -11.95
C ASP A 212 15.86 13.32 -11.62
N GLY A 213 16.42 12.14 -11.92
CA GLY A 213 17.81 11.77 -11.64
C GLY A 213 18.06 11.26 -10.22
N SER A 214 17.03 11.15 -9.38
CA SER A 214 17.12 10.47 -8.08
C SER A 214 17.19 8.95 -8.27
N PHE A 215 17.68 8.24 -7.26
CA PHE A 215 17.78 6.78 -7.27
C PHE A 215 16.87 6.17 -6.22
N THR A 216 16.23 5.04 -6.55
CA THR A 216 15.39 4.28 -5.62
C THR A 216 15.82 2.83 -5.54
N ALA A 217 16.01 2.33 -4.32
CA ALA A 217 16.25 0.92 -4.05
C ALA A 217 15.33 0.42 -2.94
N LEU A 218 14.84 -0.80 -3.08
CA LEU A 218 14.25 -1.57 -2.00
C LEU A 218 15.33 -2.30 -1.23
N VAL A 219 15.19 -2.37 0.09
CA VAL A 219 16.01 -3.19 0.99
C VAL A 219 15.12 -3.90 2.00
N LEU A 220 15.52 -5.10 2.43
CA LEU A 220 14.85 -5.77 3.54
C LEU A 220 15.01 -4.93 4.82
N PRO A 221 13.99 -4.85 5.70
CA PRO A 221 14.11 -4.18 6.99
C PRO A 221 15.25 -4.79 7.80
N GLN A 222 16.29 -3.98 8.10
CA GLN A 222 17.48 -4.43 8.82
C GLN A 222 18.17 -3.28 9.54
N SER A 223 19.04 -3.60 10.51
CA SER A 223 19.80 -2.58 11.25
C SER A 223 20.69 -1.75 10.32
N ALA A 224 20.73 -0.44 10.54
CA ALA A 224 21.63 0.48 9.85
C ALA A 224 23.01 0.59 10.52
N GLU A 225 23.21 -0.01 11.69
CA GLU A 225 24.47 0.04 12.43
C GLU A 225 25.69 -0.42 11.61
N PRO A 226 25.62 -1.49 10.80
CA PRO A 226 26.76 -1.96 10.00
C PRO A 226 27.26 -0.98 8.94
N TYR A 227 26.46 0.04 8.58
CA TYR A 227 26.82 1.05 7.58
C TYR A 227 27.59 2.25 8.16
N ARG A 228 27.73 2.33 9.49
CA ARG A 228 28.43 3.45 10.15
C ARG A 228 29.96 3.40 10.02
N SER A 229 30.51 2.31 9.48
CA SER A 229 31.95 2.12 9.28
C SER A 229 32.22 1.22 8.08
N GLY A 230 33.48 1.11 7.65
CA GLY A 230 33.87 0.24 6.54
C GLY A 230 33.36 0.73 5.19
N GLU A 231 32.82 -0.18 4.38
CA GLU A 231 32.34 0.12 3.00
C GLU A 231 31.09 1.01 2.96
N GLY A 232 30.44 1.28 4.10
CA GLY A 232 29.28 2.17 4.18
C GLY A 232 28.02 1.60 3.52
N LEU A 233 27.01 2.46 3.34
CA LEU A 233 25.73 2.14 2.68
C LEU A 233 25.79 2.31 1.16
N LEU A 234 26.53 3.31 0.68
CA LEU A 234 26.50 3.75 -0.72
C LEU A 234 27.87 3.64 -1.36
N LYS A 235 27.88 3.26 -2.64
CA LYS A 235 29.00 3.41 -3.56
C LYS A 235 28.57 4.33 -4.70
N LEU A 236 29.47 5.24 -5.10
CA LEU A 236 29.29 6.23 -6.17
C LEU A 236 30.27 5.98 -7.32
#